data_AF-A0A0M4D8A4-F1
#
_entry.id   AF-A0A0M4D8A4-F1
#
_cell.length_a   1.000
_cell.length_b   1.000
_cell.length_c   1.000
_cell.angle_alpha   90.00
_cell.angle_beta   90.00
_cell.angle_gamma   90.00
#
_symmetry.space_group_name_H-M   'P 1'
#
loop_
_entity.id
_entity.type
_entity.pdbx_description
1 polymer ?
#
loop_
_entity_poly.entity_id
_entity_poly.type
_entity_poly.pdbx_seq_one_letter_code
_entity_poly.pdbx_strand_id
1 'polypeptide(L)'
;MAFTRATGKHRAPSRLTRRSANLAGVAALATTGVIGTLASPALAADTEAPSVEDTGLTQIVSMGSLADEIAAQAAAQEREAEEAAAKARAQAKAEAEAKAEARRKAEARAKEAREAKERAAREAERKRLNSFRLPIAGSYVTTGYKTGGALWSSGSHSGVDFRAASGSSVVSVGAGTVVEAGWGGAYGNNVVIRMNDGTYTQYGHLSSISVSVGQQVAPGRQIGLSGSTGNSTGPHLHFEARTTAEYGSDIDPVAYLRSHGVNV
;
A
#
# COMPACT_ATOMS: atom_id res chain seq x y z
N MET A 1 -29.83 -36.35 -37.53
CA MET A 1 -28.60 -36.43 -38.34
C MET A 1 -27.42 -36.15 -37.42
N ALA A 2 -26.63 -37.19 -37.15
CA ALA A 2 -25.48 -37.15 -36.26
C ALA A 2 -24.22 -36.77 -37.04
N PHE A 3 -23.46 -35.81 -36.54
CA PHE A 3 -22.06 -35.60 -36.92
C PHE A 3 -21.19 -35.74 -35.67
N THR A 4 -20.41 -36.81 -35.66
CA THR A 4 -19.34 -37.11 -34.71
C THR A 4 -17.99 -36.88 -35.39
N ARG A 5 -17.07 -36.18 -34.69
CA ARG A 5 -15.58 -36.24 -34.74
C ARG A 5 -15.03 -34.93 -34.15
N ALA A 6 -13.90 -34.85 -33.44
CA ALA A 6 -12.99 -35.84 -32.87
C ALA A 6 -12.24 -35.16 -31.70
N THR A 7 -11.82 -35.96 -30.73
CA THR A 7 -11.05 -35.56 -29.54
C THR A 7 -9.58 -35.32 -29.89
N GLY A 8 -9.12 -34.08 -29.69
CA GLY A 8 -7.70 -33.68 -29.83
C GLY A 8 -7.00 -33.66 -28.47
N LYS A 9 -5.94 -34.47 -28.36
CA LYS A 9 -5.12 -34.74 -27.16
C LYS A 9 -4.28 -33.53 -26.70
N HIS A 10 -4.30 -33.33 -25.39
CA HIS A 10 -3.22 -32.87 -24.49
C HIS A 10 -2.10 -31.95 -25.02
N ARG A 11 -2.05 -30.72 -24.51
CA ARG A 11 -0.81 -30.08 -24.04
C ARG A 11 -1.05 -29.27 -22.77
N ALA A 12 -0.68 -29.86 -21.63
CA ALA A 12 -0.09 -29.18 -20.48
C ALA A 12 1.21 -29.96 -20.16
N PRO A 13 2.24 -29.43 -19.46
CA PRO A 13 2.28 -28.20 -18.67
C PRO A 13 3.60 -27.38 -18.85
N SER A 14 3.72 -26.21 -18.23
CA SER A 14 4.96 -25.89 -17.51
C SER A 14 4.68 -24.95 -16.34
N ARG A 15 4.78 -25.50 -15.12
CA ARG A 15 4.86 -24.74 -13.87
C ARG A 15 6.26 -24.15 -13.77
N LEU A 16 6.38 -22.83 -13.66
CA LEU A 16 7.60 -22.20 -13.13
C LEU A 16 7.48 -22.17 -11.61
N THR A 17 7.95 -23.24 -10.99
CA THR A 17 8.26 -23.29 -9.56
C THR A 17 9.53 -22.47 -9.30
N ARG A 18 9.44 -21.33 -8.62
CA ARG A 18 10.59 -20.81 -7.87
C ARG A 18 10.62 -21.50 -6.52
N ARG A 19 11.44 -22.55 -6.42
CA ARG A 19 12.01 -23.00 -5.14
C ARG A 19 13.25 -22.14 -4.88
N SER A 20 13.25 -21.38 -3.79
CA SER A 20 14.49 -21.01 -3.11
C SER A 20 14.57 -21.85 -1.85
N ALA A 21 15.36 -22.92 -1.93
CA ALA A 21 15.81 -23.67 -0.78
C ALA A 21 16.94 -22.89 -0.12
N ASN A 22 16.81 -22.62 1.18
CA ASN A 22 17.95 -22.23 2.01
C ASN A 22 18.22 -23.42 2.93
N LEU A 23 19.34 -24.12 2.70
CA LEU A 23 19.86 -25.12 3.63
C LEU A 23 21.39 -25.00 3.72
N ALA A 24 21.85 -24.91 4.97
CA ALA A 24 23.13 -25.35 5.53
C ALA A 24 24.46 -24.62 5.22
N GLY A 25 25.23 -24.44 6.31
CA GLY A 25 26.63 -24.01 6.40
C GLY A 25 26.84 -23.19 7.67
N VAL A 26 26.88 -23.79 8.87
CA VAL A 26 28.03 -24.43 9.57
C VAL A 26 29.30 -23.57 9.65
N ALA A 27 29.49 -22.98 10.84
CA ALA A 27 30.70 -22.80 11.67
C ALA A 27 32.08 -22.45 11.08
N ALA A 28 32.67 -21.35 11.58
CA ALA A 28 34.05 -21.22 12.11
C ALA A 28 34.14 -19.88 12.90
N LEU A 29 34.32 -19.86 14.22
CA LEU A 29 35.58 -19.91 15.00
C LEU A 29 36.56 -18.74 14.76
N ALA A 30 36.57 -17.77 15.69
CA ALA A 30 37.73 -17.00 16.15
C ALA A 30 37.29 -16.23 17.42
N THR A 31 37.51 -16.76 18.63
CA THR A 31 38.69 -16.54 19.50
C THR A 31 38.99 -15.08 19.83
N THR A 32 38.57 -14.66 21.03
CA THR A 32 39.28 -13.81 22.03
C THR A 32 38.24 -13.57 23.14
N GLY A 33 38.29 -14.10 24.36
CA GLY A 33 39.43 -14.47 25.18
C GLY A 33 39.57 -13.45 26.29
N VAL A 34 38.85 -13.61 27.41
CA VAL A 34 39.28 -13.20 28.76
C VAL A 34 38.63 -14.16 29.76
N ILE A 35 39.37 -15.18 30.16
CA ILE A 35 39.13 -15.93 31.40
C ILE A 35 39.92 -15.15 32.46
N GLY A 36 39.21 -14.41 33.31
CA GLY A 36 39.77 -13.79 34.50
C GLY A 36 39.70 -14.78 35.64
N THR A 37 40.84 -15.42 35.90
CA THR A 37 41.13 -16.40 36.94
C THR A 37 40.81 -15.88 38.35
N LEU A 38 40.11 -16.71 39.13
CA LEU A 38 40.17 -16.67 40.59
C LEU A 38 41.61 -17.03 41.00
N ALA A 39 42.38 -16.05 41.44
CA ALA A 39 43.68 -16.25 42.03
C ALA A 39 43.70 -15.58 43.40
N SER A 40 43.54 -16.39 44.44
CA SER A 40 43.98 -16.06 45.79
C SER A 40 45.47 -15.72 45.75
N PRO A 41 45.94 -14.64 46.38
CA PRO A 41 47.37 -14.51 46.62
C PRO A 41 47.76 -15.47 47.76
N ALA A 42 48.38 -16.59 47.40
CA ALA A 42 49.32 -17.29 48.25
C ALA A 42 50.66 -16.55 48.15
N LEU A 43 51.04 -15.83 49.20
CA LEU A 43 52.38 -15.24 49.29
C LEU A 43 53.32 -16.29 49.88
N ALA A 44 54.20 -16.79 49.01
CA ALA A 44 55.26 -17.72 49.34
C ALA A 44 56.33 -17.05 50.19
N ALA A 45 56.85 -17.82 51.14
CA ALA A 45 58.02 -17.52 51.93
C ALA A 45 59.27 -17.46 51.04
N ASP A 46 60.08 -16.42 51.21
CA ASP A 46 61.51 -16.48 50.92
C ASP A 46 62.29 -16.30 52.22
N THR A 47 63.28 -17.16 52.35
CA THR A 47 64.10 -17.40 53.54
C THR A 47 65.30 -16.46 53.50
N GLU A 48 65.46 -15.63 54.52
CA GLU A 48 66.78 -15.10 54.89
C GLU A 48 66.78 -14.75 56.38
N ALA A 49 67.47 -15.55 57.17
CA ALA A 49 67.84 -15.20 58.54
C ALA A 49 69.04 -14.24 58.48
N PRO A 50 69.08 -13.24 59.37
CA PRO A 50 70.20 -13.24 60.30
C PRO A 50 69.84 -12.84 61.74
N SER A 51 70.56 -13.50 62.65
CA SER A 51 71.06 -13.06 63.97
C SER A 51 70.14 -12.31 64.93
N VAL A 52 69.95 -12.97 66.06
CA VAL A 52 69.43 -12.49 67.34
C VAL A 52 70.33 -11.35 67.88
N GLU A 53 69.78 -10.15 68.06
CA GLU A 53 70.14 -9.27 69.18
C GLU A 53 68.88 -8.59 69.74
N ASP A 54 68.79 -8.73 71.05
CA ASP A 54 67.76 -8.27 71.97
C ASP A 54 67.95 -6.77 72.25
N THR A 55 66.98 -5.94 71.88
CA THR A 55 66.66 -4.71 72.63
C THR A 55 65.16 -4.41 72.55
N GLY A 56 64.47 -4.82 73.61
CA GLY A 56 63.21 -4.31 74.14
C GLY A 56 62.44 -3.27 73.33
N LEU A 57 61.37 -3.74 72.68
CA LEU A 57 59.99 -3.23 72.77
C LEU A 57 59.16 -4.07 71.79
N THR A 58 58.82 -5.29 72.21
CA THR A 58 57.79 -6.09 71.57
C THR A 58 56.48 -5.31 71.70
N GLN A 59 56.09 -4.59 70.65
CA GLN A 59 54.70 -4.24 70.45
C GLN A 59 53.95 -5.56 70.31
N ILE A 60 53.37 -6.01 71.40
CA ILE A 60 52.39 -7.10 71.42
C ILE A 60 51.17 -6.53 70.68
N VAL A 61 51.21 -6.63 69.34
CA VAL A 61 50.01 -6.52 68.54
C VAL A 61 49.19 -7.74 68.92
N SER A 62 48.18 -7.51 69.76
CA SER A 62 47.22 -8.54 70.15
C SER A 62 46.61 -9.14 68.89
N MET A 63 46.91 -10.41 68.60
CA MET A 63 46.36 -11.13 67.43
C MET A 63 44.82 -11.22 67.44
N GLY A 64 44.17 -10.87 68.56
CA GLY A 64 42.72 -10.72 68.64
C GLY A 64 42.17 -9.50 67.90
N SER A 65 42.90 -8.37 67.85
CA SER A 65 42.36 -7.13 67.25
C SER A 65 42.48 -7.08 65.71
N LEU A 66 43.50 -7.74 65.14
CA LEU A 66 43.70 -7.78 63.68
C LEU A 66 42.66 -8.67 62.97
N ALA A 67 42.28 -9.79 63.59
CA ALA A 67 41.26 -10.68 63.05
C ALA A 67 39.88 -10.01 63.00
N ASP A 68 39.55 -9.23 64.03
CA ASP A 68 38.31 -8.43 64.08
C ASP A 68 38.31 -7.30 63.03
N GLU A 69 39.45 -6.64 62.79
CA GLU A 69 39.60 -5.64 61.72
C GLU A 69 39.43 -6.23 60.32
N ILE A 70 40.03 -7.39 60.03
CA ILE A 70 39.89 -8.09 58.75
C ILE A 70 38.43 -8.54 58.54
N ALA A 71 37.78 -9.04 59.58
CA ALA A 71 36.36 -9.42 59.51
C ALA A 71 35.45 -8.19 59.28
N ALA A 72 35.74 -7.07 59.94
CA ALA A 72 35.02 -5.81 59.73
C ALA A 72 35.24 -5.26 58.30
N GLN A 73 36.46 -5.36 57.77
CA GLN A 73 36.81 -4.91 56.43
C GLN A 73 36.20 -5.79 55.33
N ALA A 74 36.15 -7.11 55.53
CA ALA A 74 35.46 -8.05 54.64
C ALA A 74 33.93 -7.79 54.63
N ALA A 75 33.32 -7.56 55.80
CA ALA A 75 31.91 -7.20 55.90
C ALA A 75 31.59 -5.84 55.26
N ALA A 76 32.53 -4.88 55.30
CA ALA A 76 32.39 -3.61 54.60
C ALA A 76 32.45 -3.78 53.07
N GLN A 77 33.38 -4.58 52.56
CA GLN A 77 33.47 -4.89 51.12
C GLN A 77 32.26 -5.64 50.59
N GLU A 78 31.69 -6.57 51.36
CA GLU A 78 30.47 -7.30 50.98
C GLU A 78 29.27 -6.35 50.85
N ARG A 79 29.10 -5.42 51.82
CA ARG A 79 28.06 -4.39 51.76
C ARG A 79 28.23 -3.44 50.58
N GLU A 80 29.46 -3.02 50.29
CA GLU A 80 29.75 -2.17 49.12
C GLU A 80 29.47 -2.90 47.80
N ALA A 81 29.81 -4.19 47.72
CA ALA A 81 29.52 -5.02 46.55
C ALA A 81 28.01 -5.21 46.35
N GLU A 82 27.25 -5.43 47.42
CA GLU A 82 25.78 -5.51 47.38
C GLU A 82 25.13 -4.19 46.95
N GLU A 83 25.61 -3.06 47.46
CA GLU A 83 25.14 -1.73 47.04
C GLU A 83 25.49 -1.42 45.59
N ALA A 84 26.70 -1.76 45.13
CA ALA A 84 27.11 -1.60 43.74
C ALA A 84 26.27 -2.49 42.81
N ALA A 85 26.01 -3.74 43.20
CA ALA A 85 25.14 -4.63 42.46
C ALA A 85 23.69 -4.14 42.43
N ALA A 86 23.18 -3.57 43.53
CA ALA A 86 21.86 -2.97 43.60
C ALA A 86 21.75 -1.73 42.69
N LYS A 87 22.75 -0.84 42.70
CA LYS A 87 22.83 0.33 41.81
C LYS A 87 22.90 -0.08 40.34
N ALA A 88 23.73 -1.06 39.99
CA ALA A 88 23.82 -1.57 38.62
C ALA A 88 22.50 -2.20 38.14
N ARG A 89 21.81 -2.96 39.01
CA ARG A 89 20.48 -3.52 38.70
C ARG A 89 19.43 -2.43 38.53
N ALA A 90 19.47 -1.37 39.35
CA ALA A 90 18.57 -0.23 39.23
C ALA A 90 18.80 0.55 37.93
N GLN A 91 20.06 0.79 37.55
CA GLN A 91 20.42 1.44 36.29
C GLN A 91 19.99 0.59 35.08
N ALA A 92 20.28 -0.71 35.07
CA ALA A 92 19.86 -1.60 33.99
C ALA A 92 18.33 -1.66 33.84
N LYS A 93 17.58 -1.63 34.95
CA LYS A 93 16.11 -1.56 34.92
C LYS A 93 15.63 -0.24 34.34
N ALA A 94 16.20 0.89 34.76
CA ALA A 94 15.86 2.21 34.24
C ALA A 94 16.15 2.33 32.73
N GLU A 95 17.29 1.81 32.26
CA GLU A 95 17.63 1.78 30.83
C GLU A 95 16.68 0.89 30.02
N ALA A 96 16.31 -0.28 30.56
CA ALA A 96 15.35 -1.18 29.92
C ALA A 96 13.96 -0.54 29.82
N GLU A 97 13.51 0.14 30.87
CA GLU A 97 12.24 0.89 30.88
C GLU A 97 12.27 2.06 29.88
N ALA A 98 13.34 2.85 29.86
CA ALA A 98 13.53 3.93 28.90
C ALA A 98 13.56 3.43 27.44
N LYS A 99 14.23 2.30 27.17
CA LYS A 99 14.25 1.67 25.84
C LYS A 99 12.88 1.12 25.44
N ALA A 100 12.14 0.53 26.38
CA ALA A 100 10.78 0.05 26.15
C ALA A 100 9.82 1.21 25.86
N GLU A 101 9.93 2.32 26.59
CA GLU A 101 9.13 3.53 26.35
C GLU A 101 9.48 4.17 25.00
N ALA A 102 10.77 4.29 24.67
CA ALA A 102 11.22 4.80 23.37
C ALA A 102 10.69 3.94 22.21
N ARG A 103 10.72 2.62 22.35
CA ARG A 103 10.15 1.70 21.36
C ARG A 103 8.63 1.86 21.23
N ARG A 104 7.90 1.96 22.35
CA ARG A 104 6.44 2.20 22.33
C ARG A 104 6.10 3.53 21.65
N LYS A 105 6.84 4.60 21.93
CA LYS A 105 6.68 5.91 21.26
C LYS A 105 7.00 5.83 19.77
N ALA A 106 8.04 5.10 19.38
CA ALA A 106 8.39 4.90 17.98
C ALA A 106 7.31 4.10 17.23
N GLU A 107 6.79 3.03 17.82
CA GLU A 107 5.70 2.22 17.27
C GLU A 107 4.40 3.04 17.15
N ALA A 108 4.06 3.85 18.16
CA ALA A 108 2.91 4.75 18.11
C ALA A 108 3.03 5.77 16.97
N ARG A 109 4.18 6.46 16.85
CA ARG A 109 4.44 7.41 15.75
C ARG A 109 4.41 6.73 14.38
N ALA A 110 4.94 5.51 14.26
CA ALA A 110 4.90 4.75 13.02
C ALA A 110 3.46 4.37 12.63
N LYS A 111 2.63 3.98 13.61
CA LYS A 111 1.21 3.71 13.41
C LYS A 111 0.45 4.97 12.97
N GLU A 112 0.65 6.09 13.66
CA GLU A 112 0.04 7.39 13.30
C GLU A 112 0.43 7.83 11.88
N ALA A 113 1.72 7.70 11.52
CA ALA A 113 2.20 8.05 10.19
C ALA A 113 1.59 7.15 9.10
N ARG A 114 1.42 5.84 9.37
CA ARG A 114 0.76 4.92 8.45
C ARG A 114 -0.72 5.27 8.27
N GLU A 115 -1.44 5.52 9.36
CA GLU A 115 -2.84 5.92 9.31
C GLU A 115 -3.02 7.26 8.59
N ALA A 116 -2.13 8.24 8.81
CA ALA A 116 -2.15 9.51 8.10
C ALA A 116 -1.95 9.32 6.59
N LYS A 117 -1.00 8.48 6.17
CA LYS A 117 -0.79 8.13 4.76
C LYS A 117 -2.01 7.43 4.16
N GLU A 118 -2.62 6.49 4.88
CA GLU A 118 -3.84 5.80 4.43
C GLU A 118 -5.04 6.77 4.30
N ARG A 119 -5.21 7.71 5.23
CA ARG A 119 -6.23 8.76 5.13
C ARG A 119 -6.00 9.66 3.90
N ALA A 120 -4.77 10.12 3.69
CA ALA A 120 -4.42 10.94 2.54
C ALA A 120 -4.66 10.20 1.21
N ALA A 121 -4.30 8.91 1.14
CA ALA A 121 -4.55 8.09 -0.05
C ALA A 121 -6.05 7.92 -0.34
N ARG A 122 -6.88 7.70 0.69
CA ARG A 122 -8.35 7.61 0.54
C ARG A 122 -8.96 8.93 0.08
N GLU A 123 -8.48 10.06 0.58
CA GLU A 123 -8.93 11.37 0.12
C GLU A 123 -8.55 11.64 -1.33
N ALA A 124 -7.31 11.32 -1.72
CA ALA A 124 -6.85 11.46 -3.09
C ALA A 124 -7.69 10.60 -4.05
N GLU A 125 -7.99 9.36 -3.67
CA GLU A 125 -8.83 8.47 -4.48
C GLU A 125 -10.27 8.99 -4.58
N ARG A 126 -10.85 9.51 -3.48
CA ARG A 126 -12.17 10.14 -3.51
C ARG A 126 -12.20 11.34 -4.48
N LYS A 127 -11.18 12.20 -4.44
CA LYS A 127 -11.07 13.33 -5.37
C LYS A 127 -10.97 12.86 -6.82
N ARG A 128 -10.18 11.81 -7.07
CA ARG A 128 -10.05 11.23 -8.41
C ARG A 128 -11.38 10.67 -8.91
N LEU A 129 -12.10 9.89 -8.10
CA LEU A 129 -13.38 9.28 -8.51
C LEU A 129 -14.48 10.30 -8.74
N ASN A 130 -14.41 11.46 -8.09
CA ASN A 130 -15.35 12.58 -8.29
C ASN A 130 -14.96 13.49 -9.47
N SER A 131 -13.78 13.32 -10.07
CA SER A 131 -13.36 14.13 -11.23
C SER A 131 -13.92 13.58 -12.53
N PHE A 132 -14.31 14.46 -13.45
CA PHE A 132 -14.75 14.06 -14.78
C PHE A 132 -13.69 14.33 -15.85
N ARG A 133 -13.82 13.65 -16.99
CA ARG A 133 -12.93 13.76 -18.16
C ARG A 133 -13.73 13.79 -19.45
N LEU A 134 -13.10 14.30 -20.52
CA LEU A 134 -13.63 14.14 -21.87
C LEU A 134 -13.69 12.65 -22.25
N PRO A 135 -14.76 12.22 -22.95
CA PRO A 135 -14.93 10.82 -23.34
C PRO A 135 -13.94 10.36 -24.42
N ILE A 136 -13.41 11.31 -25.21
CA ILE A 136 -12.30 11.12 -26.15
C ILE A 136 -11.29 12.24 -25.95
N ALA A 137 -10.04 11.86 -25.69
CA ALA A 137 -8.96 12.82 -25.46
C ALA A 137 -8.69 13.66 -26.73
N GLY A 138 -8.65 14.99 -26.57
CA GLY A 138 -8.32 15.93 -27.67
C GLY A 138 -9.38 16.03 -28.76
N SER A 139 -10.59 15.51 -28.52
CA SER A 139 -11.71 15.65 -29.45
C SER A 139 -12.47 16.97 -29.20
N TYR A 140 -13.37 17.30 -30.13
CA TYR A 140 -14.30 18.43 -30.06
C TYR A 140 -15.66 18.01 -30.61
N VAL A 141 -16.71 18.76 -30.26
CA VAL A 141 -18.08 18.49 -30.69
C VAL A 141 -18.24 18.89 -32.17
N THR A 142 -18.70 17.95 -33.00
CA THR A 142 -19.04 18.17 -34.41
C THR A 142 -20.52 18.44 -34.62
N THR A 143 -21.38 17.75 -33.88
CA THR A 143 -22.84 17.91 -33.95
C THR A 143 -23.37 18.23 -32.57
N GLY A 144 -24.08 19.35 -32.45
CA GLY A 144 -24.63 19.82 -31.18
C GLY A 144 -25.90 19.09 -30.75
N TYR A 145 -26.19 19.19 -29.46
CA TYR A 145 -27.44 18.73 -28.85
C TYR A 145 -28.63 19.52 -29.38
N LYS A 146 -29.76 18.82 -29.60
CA LYS A 146 -30.99 19.33 -30.21
C LYS A 146 -30.81 19.94 -31.61
N THR A 147 -29.73 19.61 -32.32
CA THR A 147 -29.65 19.88 -33.75
C THR A 147 -30.84 19.20 -34.44
N GLY A 148 -31.67 19.98 -35.13
CA GLY A 148 -32.89 19.48 -35.78
C GLY A 148 -32.61 18.88 -37.16
N GLY A 149 -33.45 17.93 -37.59
CA GLY A 149 -33.38 17.38 -38.94
C GLY A 149 -34.00 16.00 -39.09
N ALA A 150 -34.20 15.59 -40.35
CA ALA A 150 -34.82 14.29 -40.69
C ALA A 150 -33.90 13.07 -40.45
N LEU A 151 -32.63 13.29 -40.05
CA LEU A 151 -31.69 12.21 -39.76
C LEU A 151 -32.01 11.50 -38.43
N TRP A 152 -32.74 12.16 -37.52
CA TRP A 152 -33.09 11.62 -36.21
C TRP A 152 -34.58 11.29 -36.14
N SER A 153 -34.90 10.09 -35.64
CA SER A 153 -36.29 9.60 -35.52
C SER A 153 -37.17 10.51 -34.65
N SER A 154 -36.58 11.17 -33.64
CA SER A 154 -37.26 12.16 -32.79
C SER A 154 -37.34 13.56 -33.40
N GLY A 155 -36.77 13.77 -34.59
CA GLY A 155 -36.63 15.08 -35.24
C GLY A 155 -35.49 15.94 -34.69
N SER A 156 -34.76 15.49 -33.66
CA SER A 156 -33.62 16.22 -33.09
C SER A 156 -32.54 15.30 -32.51
N HIS A 157 -31.31 15.78 -32.50
CA HIS A 157 -30.18 15.07 -31.92
C HIS A 157 -30.29 15.00 -30.38
N SER A 158 -30.37 13.79 -29.81
CA SER A 158 -30.52 13.53 -28.36
C SER A 158 -29.21 13.62 -27.57
N GLY A 159 -28.09 13.81 -28.25
CA GLY A 159 -26.76 13.89 -27.65
C GLY A 159 -25.86 14.91 -28.32
N VAL A 160 -24.56 14.73 -28.16
CA VAL A 160 -23.53 15.41 -28.93
C VAL A 160 -22.64 14.40 -29.62
N ASP A 161 -22.12 14.77 -30.78
CA ASP A 161 -21.17 13.94 -31.50
C ASP A 161 -19.78 14.50 -31.32
N PHE A 162 -18.85 13.66 -30.86
CA PHE A 162 -17.44 13.96 -30.79
C PHE A 162 -16.73 13.44 -32.04
N ARG A 163 -15.85 14.27 -32.61
CA ARG A 163 -14.98 13.86 -33.70
C ARG A 163 -14.09 12.68 -33.27
N ALA A 164 -14.20 11.55 -33.94
CA ALA A 164 -13.38 10.39 -33.66
C ALA A 164 -13.18 9.53 -34.90
N ALA A 165 -11.94 9.11 -35.17
CA ALA A 165 -11.71 8.05 -36.15
C ALA A 165 -12.18 6.71 -35.57
N SER A 166 -12.56 5.74 -36.41
CA SER A 166 -12.82 4.37 -35.94
C SER A 166 -11.60 3.83 -35.19
N GLY A 167 -11.81 3.19 -34.05
CA GLY A 167 -10.74 2.67 -33.19
C GLY A 167 -10.18 3.68 -32.19
N SER A 168 -10.69 4.92 -32.10
CA SER A 168 -10.25 5.87 -31.07
C SER A 168 -10.69 5.38 -29.68
N SER A 169 -9.83 5.53 -28.67
CA SER A 169 -10.15 5.11 -27.30
C SER A 169 -11.30 5.93 -26.73
N VAL A 170 -12.36 5.26 -26.30
CA VAL A 170 -13.52 5.87 -25.61
C VAL A 170 -13.46 5.50 -24.13
N VAL A 171 -13.52 6.52 -23.27
CA VAL A 171 -13.42 6.36 -21.81
C VAL A 171 -14.69 6.81 -21.11
N SER A 172 -14.95 6.25 -19.92
CA SER A 172 -15.99 6.74 -19.03
C SER A 172 -15.65 8.17 -18.58
N VAL A 173 -16.61 9.09 -18.73
CA VAL A 173 -16.43 10.50 -18.32
C VAL A 173 -16.25 10.63 -16.81
N GLY A 174 -16.83 9.73 -16.02
CA GLY A 174 -16.77 9.76 -14.56
C GLY A 174 -16.80 8.36 -13.92
N ALA A 175 -16.94 8.30 -12.59
CA ALA A 175 -17.14 7.06 -11.87
C ALA A 175 -18.60 6.61 -11.94
N GLY A 176 -18.83 5.31 -12.13
CA GLY A 176 -20.17 4.75 -12.17
C GLY A 176 -20.20 3.24 -12.36
N THR A 177 -21.40 2.73 -12.61
CA THR A 177 -21.65 1.31 -12.88
C THR A 177 -22.27 1.16 -14.27
N VAL A 178 -21.72 0.26 -15.07
CA VAL A 178 -22.26 -0.09 -16.39
C VAL A 178 -23.62 -0.76 -16.21
N VAL A 179 -24.67 -0.19 -16.80
CA VAL A 179 -26.04 -0.72 -16.77
C VAL A 179 -26.46 -1.32 -18.11
N GLU A 180 -25.82 -0.92 -19.21
CA GLU A 180 -26.00 -1.50 -20.54
C GLU A 180 -24.63 -1.62 -21.23
N ALA A 181 -24.39 -2.74 -21.91
CA ALA A 181 -23.22 -2.97 -22.73
C ALA A 181 -23.57 -3.99 -23.82
N GLY A 182 -23.82 -3.52 -25.04
CA GLY A 182 -24.25 -4.37 -26.14
C GLY A 182 -24.85 -3.60 -27.31
N TRP A 183 -25.69 -4.27 -28.10
CA TRP A 183 -26.37 -3.65 -29.24
C TRP A 183 -27.62 -2.89 -28.80
N GLY A 184 -27.65 -1.57 -29.04
CA GLY A 184 -28.73 -0.65 -28.65
C GLY A 184 -29.58 -0.14 -29.81
N GLY A 185 -29.77 -0.96 -30.85
CA GLY A 185 -30.56 -0.57 -32.02
C GLY A 185 -29.88 0.52 -32.85
N ALA A 186 -30.50 1.70 -32.94
CA ALA A 186 -29.97 2.82 -33.73
C ALA A 186 -28.60 3.31 -33.23
N TYR A 187 -28.30 3.16 -31.94
CA TYR A 187 -26.99 3.50 -31.38
C TYR A 187 -25.90 2.48 -31.74
N GLY A 188 -26.24 1.35 -32.36
CA GLY A 188 -25.28 0.27 -32.63
C GLY A 188 -24.72 -0.33 -31.35
N ASN A 189 -23.42 -0.66 -31.33
CA ASN A 189 -22.78 -1.04 -30.07
C ASN A 189 -22.73 0.18 -29.15
N ASN A 190 -23.28 0.04 -27.96
CA ASN A 190 -23.35 1.10 -26.98
C ASN A 190 -22.97 0.62 -25.59
N VAL A 191 -22.64 1.61 -24.75
CA VAL A 191 -22.50 1.43 -23.31
C VAL A 191 -23.33 2.51 -22.62
N VAL A 192 -24.10 2.14 -21.60
CA VAL A 192 -24.76 3.07 -20.69
C VAL A 192 -24.19 2.87 -19.28
N ILE A 193 -23.81 3.97 -18.63
CA ILE A 193 -23.24 3.99 -17.29
C ILE A 193 -24.13 4.83 -16.38
N ARG A 194 -24.59 4.24 -15.28
CA ARG A 194 -25.18 4.98 -14.17
C ARG A 194 -24.04 5.60 -13.36
N MET A 195 -23.99 6.92 -13.37
CA MET A 195 -22.97 7.73 -12.72
C MET A 195 -23.23 7.84 -11.21
N ASN A 196 -22.18 8.11 -10.44
CA ASN A 196 -22.31 8.26 -8.98
C ASN A 196 -23.12 9.50 -8.55
N ASP A 197 -23.29 10.48 -9.44
CA ASP A 197 -24.15 11.66 -9.24
C ASP A 197 -25.65 11.36 -9.45
N GLY A 198 -26.00 10.13 -9.83
CA GLY A 198 -27.37 9.67 -10.10
C GLY A 198 -27.83 9.82 -11.55
N THR A 199 -27.03 10.46 -12.40
CA THR A 199 -27.31 10.58 -13.85
C THR A 199 -26.84 9.36 -14.62
N TYR A 200 -27.13 9.33 -15.92
CA TYR A 200 -26.73 8.28 -16.83
C TYR A 200 -25.98 8.87 -18.01
N THR A 201 -24.91 8.21 -18.44
CA THR A 201 -24.18 8.58 -19.66
C THR A 201 -24.21 7.45 -20.67
N GLN A 202 -24.49 7.77 -21.93
CA GLN A 202 -24.50 6.81 -23.03
C GLN A 202 -23.37 7.11 -24.02
N TYR A 203 -22.76 6.05 -24.54
CA TYR A 203 -21.69 6.08 -25.53
C TYR A 203 -22.09 5.19 -26.70
N GLY A 204 -22.46 5.79 -27.82
CA GLY A 204 -22.98 5.12 -29.00
C GLY A 204 -21.96 4.91 -30.13
N HIS A 205 -22.39 4.16 -31.12
CA HIS A 205 -21.69 3.87 -32.38
C HIS A 205 -20.31 3.21 -32.23
N LEU A 206 -20.07 2.48 -31.14
CA LEU A 206 -18.77 1.90 -30.83
C LEU A 206 -18.38 0.78 -31.83
N SER A 207 -17.10 0.70 -32.21
CA SER A 207 -16.61 -0.45 -32.99
C SER A 207 -16.42 -1.69 -32.12
N SER A 208 -16.13 -1.50 -30.83
CA SER A 208 -15.97 -2.58 -29.85
C SER A 208 -16.28 -2.09 -28.44
N ILE A 209 -16.72 -3.02 -27.59
CA ILE A 209 -17.02 -2.80 -26.17
C ILE A 209 -15.99 -3.54 -25.33
N SER A 210 -15.47 -2.90 -24.28
CA SER A 210 -14.42 -3.44 -23.39
C SER A 210 -14.87 -3.61 -21.94
N VAL A 211 -16.18 -3.47 -21.68
CA VAL A 211 -16.79 -3.56 -20.36
C VAL A 211 -18.07 -4.39 -20.40
N SER A 212 -18.50 -4.88 -19.24
CA SER A 212 -19.71 -5.68 -19.09
C SER A 212 -20.70 -5.03 -18.11
N VAL A 213 -21.98 -5.35 -18.26
CA VAL A 213 -23.02 -4.92 -17.31
C VAL A 213 -22.66 -5.33 -15.88
N GLY A 214 -22.88 -4.42 -14.93
CA GLY A 214 -22.53 -4.56 -13.51
C GLY A 214 -21.09 -4.16 -13.16
N GLN A 215 -20.24 -3.92 -14.16
CA GLN A 215 -18.87 -3.48 -13.92
C GLN A 215 -18.81 -2.05 -13.38
N GLN A 216 -18.04 -1.84 -12.32
CA GLN A 216 -17.69 -0.51 -11.84
C GLN A 216 -16.55 0.07 -12.69
N VAL A 217 -16.71 1.32 -13.09
CA VAL A 217 -15.73 2.05 -13.90
C VAL A 217 -15.35 3.35 -13.20
N ALA A 218 -14.08 3.72 -13.33
CA ALA A 218 -13.55 4.98 -12.83
C ALA A 218 -13.46 6.01 -13.98
N PRO A 219 -13.34 7.32 -13.68
CA PRO A 219 -13.14 8.34 -14.70
C PRO A 219 -11.89 8.03 -15.52
N GLY A 220 -12.00 8.10 -16.85
CA GLY A 220 -10.91 7.77 -17.77
C GLY A 220 -10.66 6.27 -17.97
N ARG A 221 -11.47 5.39 -17.37
CA ARG A 221 -11.42 3.96 -17.70
C ARG A 221 -11.92 3.77 -19.13
N GLN A 222 -11.13 3.12 -19.97
CA GLN A 222 -11.57 2.74 -21.31
C GLN A 222 -12.75 1.77 -21.25
N ILE A 223 -13.79 2.10 -22.00
CA ILE A 223 -15.04 1.34 -22.09
C ILE A 223 -15.26 0.73 -23.47
N GLY A 224 -14.57 1.23 -24.49
CA GLY A 224 -14.68 0.72 -25.84
C GLY A 224 -13.81 1.52 -26.80
N LEU A 225 -14.07 1.31 -28.09
CA LEU A 225 -13.46 2.05 -29.19
C LEU A 225 -14.55 2.70 -30.03
N SER A 226 -14.34 3.93 -30.49
CA SER A 226 -15.29 4.63 -31.37
C SER A 226 -15.39 3.92 -32.72
N GLY A 227 -16.53 4.08 -33.39
CA GLY A 227 -16.79 3.42 -34.66
C GLY A 227 -17.90 4.11 -35.43
N SER A 228 -18.64 3.32 -36.20
CA SER A 228 -19.77 3.79 -37.01
C SER A 228 -20.87 2.74 -37.09
N THR A 229 -21.07 1.95 -36.02
CA THR A 229 -22.12 0.92 -35.98
C THR A 229 -23.49 1.53 -35.73
N GLY A 230 -24.56 0.86 -36.16
CA GLY A 230 -25.93 1.36 -36.00
C GLY A 230 -26.28 2.39 -37.09
N ASN A 231 -27.15 3.34 -36.77
CA ASN A 231 -27.52 4.43 -37.66
C ASN A 231 -26.50 5.56 -37.55
N SER A 232 -25.45 5.49 -38.37
CA SER A 232 -24.38 6.49 -38.40
C SER A 232 -23.97 6.79 -39.85
N THR A 233 -23.65 8.05 -40.13
CA THR A 233 -23.16 8.52 -41.44
C THR A 233 -21.64 8.40 -41.60
N GLY A 234 -20.91 8.12 -40.52
CA GLY A 234 -19.47 7.95 -40.53
C GLY A 234 -18.89 7.86 -39.11
N PRO A 235 -17.57 7.60 -38.97
CA PRO A 235 -16.96 7.43 -37.67
C PRO A 235 -17.07 8.66 -36.77
N HIS A 236 -17.64 8.47 -35.58
CA HIS A 236 -17.73 9.46 -34.50
C HIS A 236 -18.04 8.75 -33.17
N LEU A 237 -18.10 9.52 -32.08
CA LEU A 237 -18.71 9.05 -30.83
C LEU A 237 -19.96 9.87 -30.57
N HIS A 238 -21.11 9.21 -30.52
CA HIS A 238 -22.33 9.80 -29.99
C HIS A 238 -22.32 9.69 -28.46
N PHE A 239 -22.52 10.81 -27.77
CA PHE A 239 -22.51 10.90 -26.32
C PHE A 239 -23.78 11.58 -25.81
N GLU A 240 -24.45 10.94 -24.85
CA GLU A 240 -25.58 11.53 -24.15
C GLU A 240 -25.34 11.59 -22.65
N ALA A 241 -25.93 12.61 -22.03
CA ALA A 241 -26.20 12.65 -20.60
C ALA A 241 -27.72 12.57 -20.41
N ARG A 242 -28.16 11.82 -19.39
CA ARG A 242 -29.56 11.49 -19.16
C ARG A 242 -29.91 11.50 -17.68
N THR A 243 -31.18 11.75 -17.38
CA THR A 243 -31.73 11.65 -16.01
C THR A 243 -32.15 10.23 -15.63
N THR A 244 -32.46 9.37 -16.61
CA THR A 244 -32.73 7.94 -16.41
C THR A 244 -31.95 7.10 -17.43
N ALA A 245 -32.00 5.77 -17.33
CA ALA A 245 -31.39 4.91 -18.35
C ALA A 245 -32.11 4.98 -19.70
N GLU A 246 -33.37 5.40 -19.69
CA GLU A 246 -34.29 5.29 -20.81
C GLU A 246 -34.11 6.43 -21.82
N TYR A 247 -34.42 6.11 -23.08
CA TYR A 247 -34.45 7.09 -24.16
C TYR A 247 -35.46 8.21 -23.89
N GLY A 248 -35.14 9.43 -24.31
CA GLY A 248 -35.99 10.62 -24.14
C GLY A 248 -35.84 11.32 -22.78
N SER A 249 -34.96 10.82 -21.91
CA SER A 249 -34.57 11.47 -20.66
C SER A 249 -33.28 12.31 -20.79
N ASP A 250 -32.90 12.63 -22.03
CA ASP A 250 -31.71 13.38 -22.40
C ASP A 250 -31.69 14.80 -21.81
N ILE A 251 -30.51 15.21 -21.37
CA ILE A 251 -30.18 16.57 -20.93
C ILE A 251 -28.99 17.07 -21.75
N ASP A 252 -28.75 18.38 -21.75
CA ASP A 252 -27.62 18.98 -22.47
C ASP A 252 -26.27 18.35 -22.01
N PRO A 253 -25.61 17.55 -22.87
CA PRO A 253 -24.38 16.85 -22.48
C PRO A 253 -23.20 17.80 -22.29
N VAL A 254 -23.17 18.94 -22.99
CA VAL A 254 -22.11 19.94 -22.84
C VAL A 254 -22.27 20.68 -21.52
N ALA A 255 -23.49 21.09 -21.17
CA ALA A 255 -23.78 21.68 -19.87
C ALA A 255 -23.45 20.71 -18.73
N TYR A 256 -23.81 19.43 -18.89
CA TYR A 256 -23.49 18.37 -17.93
C TYR A 256 -21.98 18.16 -17.73
N LEU A 257 -21.20 18.12 -18.81
CA LEU A 257 -19.75 18.00 -18.72
C LEU A 257 -19.10 19.24 -18.07
N ARG A 258 -19.58 20.43 -18.43
CA ARG A 258 -19.08 21.70 -17.86
C ARG A 258 -19.40 21.86 -16.38
N SER A 259 -20.57 21.41 -15.91
CA SER A 259 -20.92 21.45 -14.49
C SER A 259 -20.00 20.54 -13.63
N HIS A 260 -19.38 19.53 -14.25
CA HIS A 260 -18.38 18.66 -13.64
C HIS A 260 -16.93 19.10 -13.89
N GLY A 261 -16.72 20.34 -14.40
CA GLY A 261 -15.40 20.93 -14.60
C GLY A 261 -14.66 20.46 -15.86
N VAL A 262 -15.36 19.83 -16.81
CA VAL A 262 -14.78 19.43 -18.10
C VAL A 262 -14.93 20.56 -19.11
N ASN A 263 -13.81 20.94 -19.74
CA ASN A 263 -13.82 21.87 -20.86
C ASN A 263 -14.13 21.11 -22.15
N VAL A 264 -15.22 21.49 -22.82
CA VAL A 264 -15.74 20.93 -24.07
C VAL A 264 -15.85 22.04 -25.11
#